data_AF-A0A382PIT9-F1
#
_entry.id   AF-A0A382PIT9-F1
#
_cell.length_a   1.000
_cell.length_b   1.000
_cell.length_c   1.000
_cell.angle_alpha   90.00
_cell.angle_beta   90.00
_cell.angle_gamma   90.00
#
_symmetry.space_group_name_H-M   'P 1'
#
loop_
_entity.id
_entity.type
_entity.pdbx_description
1 polymer ?
#
loop_
_entity_poly.entity_id
_entity_poly.type
_entity_poly.pdbx_seq_one_letter_code
_entity_poly.pdbx_strand_id
1 'polypeptide(L)'
;MNNILFIGEEKSELARTKGWSWEDGRLAAKQLFDALRANNVEPSSCRFLNLFEESRATIAKAAKGNTVIALGRKVQRGLIKYNIKHYNMVHPAARGKIRNKQNYINHVTNVLNIIRNETNKG
;
A
#
# COMPACT_ATOMS: atom_id res chain seq x y z
N MET A 1 1.15 -15.72 -6.75
CA MET A 1 0.97 -14.68 -5.71
C MET A 1 -0.46 -14.17 -5.84
N ASN A 2 -1.21 -14.10 -4.75
CA ASN A 2 -2.54 -13.45 -4.78
C ASN A 2 -2.39 -11.99 -5.20
N ASN A 3 -3.46 -11.41 -5.76
CA ASN A 3 -3.51 -9.99 -6.12
C ASN A 3 -3.18 -9.13 -4.88
N ILE A 4 -2.32 -8.12 -5.05
CA ILE A 4 -1.89 -7.23 -3.96
C ILE A 4 -2.87 -6.07 -3.85
N LEU A 5 -3.38 -5.82 -2.64
CA LEU A 5 -4.21 -4.67 -2.32
C LEU A 5 -3.45 -3.74 -1.36
N PHE A 6 -3.09 -2.55 -1.84
CA PHE A 6 -2.56 -1.48 -1.00
C PHE A 6 -3.71 -0.65 -0.42
N ILE A 7 -3.63 -0.35 0.87
CA ILE A 7 -4.59 0.52 1.56
C ILE A 7 -3.84 1.74 2.10
N GLY A 8 -4.17 2.92 1.57
CA GLY A 8 -3.74 4.23 2.03
C GLY A 8 -4.68 4.84 3.08
N GLU A 9 -4.38 6.05 3.54
CA GLU A 9 -5.24 6.79 4.49
C GLU A 9 -6.46 7.39 3.77
N GLU A 10 -6.25 8.52 3.11
CA GLU A 10 -7.20 9.29 2.31
C GLU A 10 -6.40 10.07 1.26
N LYS A 11 -7.07 10.61 0.24
CA LYS A 11 -6.41 11.52 -0.71
C LYS A 11 -5.90 12.76 0.02
N SER A 12 -4.71 13.23 -0.35
CA SER A 12 -4.28 14.56 0.08
C SER A 12 -5.17 15.64 -0.52
N GLU A 13 -5.19 16.82 0.09
CA GLU A 13 -5.91 17.98 -0.46
C GLU A 13 -5.54 18.26 -1.91
N LEU A 14 -4.24 18.26 -2.23
CA LEU A 14 -3.76 18.45 -3.60
C LEU A 14 -4.28 17.37 -4.56
N ALA A 15 -4.32 16.10 -4.13
CA ALA A 15 -4.87 15.02 -4.96
C ALA A 15 -6.37 15.20 -5.20
N ARG A 16 -7.13 15.61 -4.17
CA ARG A 16 -8.56 15.94 -4.30
C ARG A 16 -8.79 17.09 -5.27
N THR A 17 -8.08 18.20 -5.11
CA THR A 17 -8.19 19.39 -5.98
C THR A 17 -7.84 19.08 -7.43
N LYS A 18 -6.89 18.17 -7.67
CA LYS A 18 -6.48 17.78 -9.02
C LYS A 18 -7.24 16.59 -9.59
N GLY A 19 -8.17 16.00 -8.83
CA GLY A 19 -8.89 14.79 -9.23
C GLY A 19 -8.01 13.55 -9.36
N TRP A 20 -6.80 13.55 -8.78
CA TRP A 20 -5.87 12.43 -8.91
C TRP A 20 -6.24 11.25 -8.01
N SER A 21 -5.97 10.05 -8.50
CA SER A 21 -6.03 8.78 -7.76
C SER A 21 -4.63 8.18 -7.58
N TRP A 22 -4.56 6.95 -7.08
CA TRP A 22 -3.29 6.23 -6.97
C TRP A 22 -2.73 5.89 -8.36
N GLU A 23 -3.60 5.49 -9.28
CA GLU A 23 -3.30 5.01 -10.63
C GLU A 23 -2.61 6.07 -11.49
N ASP A 24 -2.81 7.37 -11.20
CA ASP A 24 -2.08 8.46 -11.84
C ASP A 24 -0.57 8.44 -11.56
N GLY A 25 -0.10 7.69 -10.56
CA GLY A 25 1.32 7.56 -10.25
C GLY A 25 1.98 8.87 -9.79
N ARG A 26 1.20 9.78 -9.19
CA ARG A 26 1.63 11.10 -8.71
C ARG A 26 1.78 11.14 -7.19
N LEU A 27 2.43 12.19 -6.70
CA LEU A 27 2.61 12.43 -5.25
C LEU A 27 3.21 11.19 -4.56
N ALA A 28 2.55 10.68 -3.52
CA ALA A 28 3.00 9.51 -2.78
C ALA A 28 3.01 8.23 -3.64
N ALA A 29 2.08 8.10 -4.60
CA ALA A 29 2.02 6.97 -5.51
C ALA A 29 3.30 6.86 -6.35
N LYS A 30 3.94 7.99 -6.71
CA LYS A 30 5.20 7.96 -7.46
C LYS A 30 6.29 7.18 -6.74
N GLN A 31 6.51 7.46 -5.46
CA GLN A 31 7.56 6.79 -4.68
C GLN A 31 7.25 5.30 -4.51
N LEU A 32 5.98 4.95 -4.29
CA LEU A 32 5.54 3.55 -4.24
C LEU A 32 5.75 2.84 -5.57
N PHE A 33 5.32 3.44 -6.68
CA PHE A 33 5.37 2.81 -8.00
C PHE A 33 6.80 2.65 -8.50
N ASP A 34 7.67 3.63 -8.25
CA ASP A 34 9.11 3.50 -8.50
C ASP A 34 9.69 2.30 -7.73
N ALA A 35 9.27 2.09 -6.47
CA ALA A 35 9.73 0.98 -5.65
C ALA A 35 9.14 -0.38 -6.04
N LEU A 36 7.89 -0.44 -6.49
CA LEU A 36 7.27 -1.65 -7.02
C LEU A 36 7.96 -2.10 -8.31
N ARG A 37 8.19 -1.19 -9.26
CA ARG A 37 8.91 -1.49 -10.51
C ARG A 37 10.34 -1.95 -10.25
N ALA A 38 11.05 -1.34 -9.30
CA ALA A 38 12.37 -1.80 -8.88
C ALA A 38 12.38 -3.23 -8.30
N ASN A 39 11.21 -3.74 -7.89
CA ASN A 39 11.00 -5.10 -7.40
C ASN A 39 10.27 -6.01 -8.41
N ASN A 40 10.22 -5.60 -9.69
CA ASN A 40 9.52 -6.30 -10.78
C ASN A 40 8.03 -6.54 -10.50
N VAL A 41 7.38 -5.60 -9.81
CA VAL A 41 5.93 -5.60 -9.58
C VAL A 41 5.32 -4.45 -10.38
N GLU A 42 4.46 -4.79 -11.35
CA GLU A 42 3.74 -3.80 -12.12
C GLU A 42 2.64 -3.13 -11.27
N PRO A 43 2.66 -1.79 -11.08
CA PRO A 43 1.63 -1.11 -10.29
C PRO A 43 0.21 -1.36 -10.80
N SER A 44 0.03 -1.52 -12.12
CA SER A 44 -1.27 -1.81 -12.74
C SER A 44 -1.82 -3.21 -12.44
N SER A 45 -0.98 -4.12 -11.94
CA SER A 45 -1.42 -5.43 -11.43
C SER A 45 -1.85 -5.39 -9.96
N CYS A 46 -1.66 -4.25 -9.29
CA CYS A 46 -2.06 -4.03 -7.91
C CYS A 46 -3.38 -3.27 -7.84
N ARG A 47 -4.04 -3.34 -6.68
CA ARG A 47 -5.22 -2.54 -6.36
C ARG A 47 -4.91 -1.55 -5.26
N PHE A 48 -5.58 -0.41 -5.27
CA PHE A 48 -5.39 0.66 -4.30
C PHE A 48 -6.74 1.12 -3.75
N LEU A 49 -6.83 1.26 -2.43
CA LEU A 49 -7.99 1.84 -1.74
C LEU A 49 -7.52 2.77 -0.64
N ASN A 50 -8.42 3.63 -0.16
CA ASN A 50 -8.17 4.53 0.96
C ASN A 50 -9.08 4.16 2.14
N LEU A 51 -8.50 3.91 3.30
CA LEU A 51 -9.23 3.43 4.47
C LEU A 51 -10.34 4.39 4.92
N PHE A 52 -10.09 5.71 4.88
CA PHE A 52 -11.01 6.72 5.40
C PHE A 52 -11.99 7.27 4.36
N GLU A 53 -11.86 6.85 3.10
CA GLU A 53 -12.81 7.19 2.03
C GLU A 53 -13.78 6.03 1.74
N GLU A 54 -13.43 4.82 2.18
CA GLU A 54 -14.20 3.62 1.92
C GLU A 54 -14.94 3.13 3.16
N SER A 55 -16.09 2.49 2.95
CA SER A 55 -16.79 1.82 4.04
C SER A 55 -15.99 0.60 4.54
N ARG A 56 -16.16 0.25 5.82
CA ARG A 56 -15.60 -1.01 6.38
C ARG A 56 -15.99 -2.23 5.54
N ALA A 57 -17.23 -2.28 5.06
CA ALA A 57 -17.72 -3.40 4.25
C ALA A 57 -17.00 -3.48 2.90
N THR A 58 -16.75 -2.33 2.26
CA THR A 58 -15.97 -2.24 1.02
C THR A 58 -14.55 -2.74 1.22
N ILE A 59 -13.87 -2.26 2.27
CA ILE A 59 -12.50 -2.68 2.60
C ILE A 59 -12.45 -4.19 2.89
N ALA A 60 -13.39 -4.72 3.69
CA ALA A 60 -13.46 -6.15 4.00
C ALA A 60 -13.72 -7.00 2.75
N LYS A 61 -14.62 -6.56 1.85
CA LYS A 61 -14.89 -7.24 0.58
C LYS A 61 -13.65 -7.25 -0.32
N ALA A 62 -12.95 -6.13 -0.43
CA ALA A 62 -11.75 -6.02 -1.24
C ALA A 62 -10.58 -6.84 -0.68
N ALA A 63 -10.48 -6.96 0.64
CA ALA A 63 -9.45 -7.76 1.31
C ALA A 63 -9.59 -9.26 1.04
N LYS A 64 -10.81 -9.77 0.79
CA LYS A 64 -11.02 -11.19 0.48
C LYS A 64 -10.25 -11.57 -0.79
N GLY A 65 -9.44 -12.64 -0.68
CA GLY A 65 -8.64 -13.16 -1.80
C GLY A 65 -7.43 -12.31 -2.19
N ASN A 66 -7.16 -11.19 -1.51
CA ASN A 66 -6.04 -10.30 -1.81
C ASN A 66 -5.02 -10.30 -0.67
N THR A 67 -3.74 -10.14 -0.99
CA THR A 67 -2.72 -9.84 0.00
C THR A 67 -2.78 -8.36 0.34
N VAL A 68 -3.20 -8.03 1.56
CA VAL A 68 -3.40 -6.64 2.00
C VAL A 68 -2.10 -6.05 2.53
N ILE A 69 -1.73 -4.86 2.06
CA ILE A 69 -0.60 -4.08 2.54
C ILE A 69 -1.11 -2.74 3.07
N ALA A 70 -0.83 -2.46 4.33
CA ALA A 70 -1.28 -1.26 5.04
C ALA A 70 -0.21 -0.16 5.03
N LEU A 71 -0.50 0.96 4.40
CA LEU A 71 0.43 2.08 4.25
C LEU A 71 0.33 3.04 5.45
N GLY A 72 1.27 2.93 6.39
CA GLY A 72 1.38 3.84 7.53
C GLY A 72 0.59 3.43 8.78
N ARG A 73 1.01 3.99 9.93
CA ARG A 73 0.54 3.56 11.27
C ARG A 73 -0.96 3.80 11.52
N LYS A 74 -1.56 4.81 10.89
CA LYS A 74 -3.01 5.06 11.02
C LYS A 74 -3.82 3.98 10.32
N VAL A 75 -3.46 3.63 9.09
CA VAL A 75 -4.10 2.54 8.33
C VAL A 75 -3.95 1.22 9.06
N GLN A 76 -2.74 0.89 9.51
CA GLN A 76 -2.46 -0.35 10.25
C GLN A 76 -3.40 -0.50 11.46
N ARG A 77 -3.50 0.54 12.29
CA ARG A 77 -4.43 0.55 13.44
C ARG A 77 -5.89 0.41 13.02
N GLY A 78 -6.30 1.03 11.93
CA GLY A 78 -7.66 0.91 11.41
C GLY A 78 -7.98 -0.51 10.92
N LEU A 79 -7.06 -1.14 10.20
CA LEU A 79 -7.24 -2.52 9.74
C LEU A 79 -7.21 -3.54 10.89
N ILE A 80 -6.40 -3.29 11.94
CA ILE A 80 -6.48 -4.06 13.20
C ILE A 80 -7.89 -3.96 13.79
N LYS A 81 -8.45 -2.75 13.90
CA LYS A 81 -9.83 -2.54 14.40
C LYS A 81 -10.88 -3.23 13.53
N TYR A 82 -10.63 -3.37 12.23
CA TYR A 82 -11.53 -4.06 11.31
C TYR A 82 -11.35 -5.58 11.30
N ASN A 83 -10.36 -6.11 12.03
CA ASN A 83 -9.93 -7.51 12.03
C ASN A 83 -9.52 -8.01 10.64
N ILE A 84 -8.77 -7.19 9.90
CA ILE A 84 -8.28 -7.51 8.56
C ILE A 84 -6.79 -7.85 8.65
N LYS A 85 -6.41 -9.08 8.28
CA LYS A 85 -5.00 -9.48 8.18
C LYS A 85 -4.30 -8.65 7.09
N HIS A 86 -3.12 -8.12 7.42
CA HIS A 86 -2.35 -7.28 6.51
C HIS A 86 -0.86 -7.29 6.84
N TYR A 87 -0.04 -6.83 5.89
CA TYR A 87 1.37 -6.55 6.07
C TYR A 87 1.59 -5.06 6.27
N ASN A 88 2.50 -4.72 7.19
CA ASN A 88 2.79 -3.34 7.52
C ASN A 88 3.83 -2.75 6.57
N MET A 89 3.52 -1.61 5.95
CA MET A 89 4.46 -0.85 5.14
C MET A 89 4.48 0.62 5.58
N VAL A 90 5.66 1.25 5.54
CA VAL A 90 5.77 2.69 5.80
C VAL A 90 5.11 3.45 4.65
N HIS A 91 4.32 4.47 4.98
CA HIS A 91 3.62 5.28 3.99
C HIS A 91 4.65 5.95 3.04
N PRO A 92 4.44 5.95 1.71
CA PRO A 92 5.39 6.50 0.74
C PRO A 92 5.59 8.03 0.83
N ALA A 93 4.72 8.73 1.55
CA ALA A 93 4.89 10.15 1.89
C ALA A 93 5.66 10.39 3.20
N ALA A 94 6.12 9.34 3.89
CA ALA A 94 6.82 9.48 5.17
C ALA A 94 8.11 10.31 5.01
N ARG A 95 8.38 11.14 6.01
CA ARG A 95 9.57 12.00 6.06
C ARG A 95 10.73 11.31 6.81
N GLY A 96 11.91 11.93 6.77
CA GLY A 96 13.13 11.42 7.38
C GLY A 96 13.94 10.52 6.43
N LYS A 97 14.82 9.68 6.99
CA LYS A 97 15.74 8.82 6.21
C LYS A 97 15.02 7.92 5.22
N ILE A 98 13.81 7.47 5.55
CA ILE A 98 12.99 6.60 4.70
C ILE A 98 12.54 7.26 3.40
N ARG A 99 12.49 8.61 3.35
CA ARG A 99 12.11 9.35 2.13
C ARG A 99 13.12 9.19 0.99
N ASN A 100 14.37 8.86 1.32
CA ASN A 100 15.38 8.57 0.31
C ASN A 100 14.91 7.40 -0.56
N LYS A 101 15.01 7.56 -1.89
CA LYS A 101 14.46 6.61 -2.87
C LYS A 101 14.98 5.19 -2.65
N GLN A 102 16.29 5.02 -2.42
CA GLN A 102 16.87 3.70 -2.23
C GLN A 102 16.41 3.06 -0.91
N ASN A 103 16.33 3.85 0.16
CA ASN A 103 15.83 3.35 1.45
C ASN A 103 14.37 2.89 1.34
N TYR A 104 13.53 3.62 0.61
CA TYR A 104 12.16 3.20 0.38
C TYR A 104 12.06 1.94 -0.48
N ILE A 105 12.87 1.84 -1.55
CA ILE A 105 12.98 0.61 -2.36
C ILE A 105 13.33 -0.58 -1.49
N ASN A 106 14.40 -0.48 -0.68
CA ASN A 106 14.84 -1.55 0.20
C ASN A 106 13.75 -1.94 1.23
N HIS A 107 13.03 -0.96 1.76
CA HIS A 107 11.89 -1.21 2.65
C HIS A 107 10.78 -2.02 1.95
N VAL A 108 10.40 -1.62 0.73
CA VAL A 108 9.39 -2.34 -0.07
C VAL A 108 9.88 -3.75 -0.40
N THR A 109 11.15 -3.92 -0.79
CA THR A 109 11.77 -5.23 -1.04
C THR A 109 11.63 -6.15 0.17
N ASN A 110 11.96 -5.67 1.36
CA ASN A 110 11.87 -6.45 2.60
C ASN A 110 10.43 -6.91 2.87
N VAL A 111 9.44 -6.02 2.75
CA VAL A 111 8.03 -6.37 2.93
C VAL A 111 7.57 -7.41 1.91
N LEU A 112 7.91 -7.24 0.64
CA LEU A 112 7.55 -8.19 -0.41
C LEU A 112 8.20 -9.57 -0.19
N ASN A 113 9.43 -9.62 0.31
CA ASN A 113 10.10 -10.88 0.64
C ASN A 113 9.45 -11.60 1.82
N ILE A 114 9.01 -10.87 2.85
CA ILE A 114 8.22 -11.45 3.96
C ILE A 114 6.94 -12.10 3.41
N ILE A 115 6.20 -11.37 2.56
CA ILE A 115 4.97 -11.86 1.92
C ILE A 115 5.22 -13.14 1.12
N ARG A 116 6.25 -13.15 0.26
CA ARG A 116 6.62 -14.31 -0.56
C ARG A 116 6.95 -15.52 0.30
N ASN A 117 7.75 -15.32 1.34
CA ASN A 117 8.18 -16.40 2.24
C ASN A 117 7.02 -17.00 3.05
N GLU A 118 6.04 -16.19 3.45
CA GLU A 118 4.85 -16.70 4.13
C GLU A 118 3.90 -17.42 3.17
N THR A 119 3.81 -16.97 1.91
CA THR A 119 2.97 -17.61 0.90
C THR A 119 3.53 -18.98 0.49
N ASN A 120 4.84 -19.15 0.44
CA ASN A 120 5.49 -20.41 0.07
C ASN A 120 5.55 -21.45 1.20
N LYS A 121 5.11 -21.09 2.41
CA LYS A 121 5.08 -21.98 3.59
C LYS A 121 3.71 -22.63 3.83
N GLY A 122 2.69 -22.25 3.07
CA GLY A 122 1.34 -22.83 3.10
C GLY A 122 1.12 -23.70 1.88
#